data_AF-A0A8T4CHG0-F1
#
_entry.id   AF-A0A8T4CHG0-F1
#
_cell.length_a   1.000
_cell.length_b   1.000
_cell.length_c   1.000
_cell.angle_alpha   90.00
_cell.angle_beta   90.00
_cell.angle_gamma   90.00
#
_symmetry.space_group_name_H-M   'P 1'
#
loop_
_entity.id
_entity.type
_entity.pdbx_description
1 polymer ?
#
loop_
_entity_poly.entity_id
_entity_poly.type
_entity_poly.pdbx_seq_one_letter_code
_entity_poly.pdbx_strand_id
1 'polypeptide(L)'
;MGPGFANGTRLPAFVEVPEGYGAVVVNGTIRGRQYEPFTPASYYQIGRVDITVNRTATYYIAVFEPDRGGDFGIAIGYLESFTAGEWLLIPFSVIEIRLWEGQPLALVLAPLALSLGAGTATVAYLGRRKGRWPFPPAFWPGTAAALMLVGTGAMTVMQMGIALAASENPAGGAVTALFAAIPLALGAWALRLAWGGEHGRGARLRMAMVGAFGLVFWGGLIIGPALAFVWAALPGRVFGRYHES
;
A
#
# COMPACT_ATOMS: atom_id res chain seq x y z
N MET A 1 14.58 5.02 28.28
CA MET A 1 14.70 4.67 29.71
C MET A 1 15.17 3.24 29.83
N GLY A 2 16.10 2.95 30.73
CA GLY A 2 16.72 1.64 30.80
C GLY A 2 17.86 1.56 31.82
N PRO A 3 18.29 0.33 32.16
CA PRO A 3 19.43 0.14 33.02
C PRO A 3 20.72 0.59 32.33
N GLY A 4 21.61 1.22 33.12
CA GLY A 4 22.90 1.74 32.64
C GLY A 4 22.85 3.16 32.10
N PHE A 5 21.67 3.79 32.01
CA PHE A 5 21.57 5.23 31.78
C PHE A 5 21.73 6.01 33.10
N ALA A 6 22.11 7.29 33.00
CA ALA A 6 22.28 8.15 34.17
C ALA A 6 20.95 8.45 34.85
N ASN A 7 20.98 8.60 36.17
CA ASN A 7 19.87 9.08 36.97
C ASN A 7 19.86 10.61 37.01
N GLY A 8 18.68 11.22 37.17
CA GLY A 8 18.54 12.67 37.38
C GLY A 8 18.31 13.50 36.11
N THR A 9 17.98 12.88 34.97
CA THR A 9 17.49 13.62 33.80
C THR A 9 16.18 14.34 34.14
N ARG A 10 16.13 15.65 33.90
CA ARG A 10 14.93 16.45 34.15
C ARG A 10 13.86 16.06 33.14
N LEU A 11 12.78 15.45 33.60
CA LEU A 11 11.64 15.03 32.82
C LEU A 11 10.38 15.79 33.25
N PRO A 12 9.38 15.96 32.38
CA PRO A 12 8.07 16.42 32.78
C PRO A 12 7.47 15.50 33.86
N ALA A 13 6.68 16.06 34.77
CA ALA A 13 6.12 15.33 35.91
C ALA A 13 5.23 14.13 35.52
N PHE A 14 4.69 14.13 34.30
CA PHE A 14 3.86 13.06 33.76
C PHE A 14 4.65 11.92 33.10
N VAL A 15 5.99 12.03 32.99
CA VAL A 15 6.84 10.97 32.44
C VAL A 15 7.46 10.19 33.59
N GLU A 16 6.99 8.97 33.79
CA GLU A 16 7.48 8.08 34.84
C GLU A 16 8.69 7.25 34.35
N VAL A 17 9.69 7.13 35.21
CA VAL A 17 10.87 6.26 34.98
C VAL A 17 10.77 5.06 35.92
N PRO A 18 10.88 3.82 35.41
CA PRO A 18 10.86 2.63 36.27
C PRO A 18 11.92 2.67 37.36
N GLU A 19 11.63 2.05 38.51
CA GLU A 19 12.58 1.99 39.62
C GLU A 19 13.91 1.35 39.20
N GLY A 20 15.02 1.96 39.62
CA GLY A 20 16.38 1.50 39.27
C GLY A 20 16.81 1.79 37.82
N TYR A 21 15.97 2.47 37.01
CA TYR A 21 16.31 2.84 35.63
C TYR A 21 16.79 4.29 35.55
N GLY A 22 17.66 4.54 34.58
CA GLY A 22 18.00 5.89 34.15
C GLY A 22 17.26 6.29 32.87
N ALA A 23 17.39 7.56 32.51
CA ALA A 23 16.79 8.12 31.29
C ALA A 23 17.82 8.93 30.48
N VAL A 24 17.52 9.09 29.20
CA VAL A 24 18.19 10.02 28.30
C VAL A 24 17.08 10.71 27.53
N VAL A 25 17.12 12.04 27.47
CA VAL A 25 16.18 12.85 26.70
C VAL A 25 16.86 13.27 25.41
N VAL A 26 16.19 13.04 24.29
CA VAL A 26 16.61 13.52 22.98
C VAL A 26 15.64 14.60 22.58
N ASN A 27 16.14 15.84 22.45
CA ASN A 27 15.30 16.95 22.03
C ASN A 27 14.98 16.82 20.53
N GLY A 28 13.70 16.84 20.22
CA GLY A 28 13.21 16.88 18.85
C GLY A 28 13.42 18.24 18.21
N THR A 29 13.65 18.27 16.90
CA THR A 29 13.59 19.48 16.08
C THR A 29 12.62 19.27 14.94
N ILE A 30 11.58 20.11 14.85
CA ILE A 30 10.68 20.10 13.70
C ILE A 30 11.39 20.83 12.56
N ARG A 31 11.78 20.05 11.54
CA ARG A 31 12.25 20.57 10.25
C ARG A 31 11.09 20.56 9.26
N GLY A 32 11.33 20.99 8.02
CA GLY A 32 10.34 20.90 6.96
C GLY A 32 9.79 19.49 6.75
N ARG A 33 8.57 19.37 6.23
CA ARG A 33 7.93 18.07 5.97
C ARG A 33 8.68 17.27 4.91
N GLN A 34 8.96 16.00 5.21
CA GLN A 34 9.66 15.08 4.34
C GLN A 34 8.69 14.11 3.65
N TYR A 35 9.03 13.74 2.43
CA TYR A 35 8.30 12.78 1.63
C TYR A 35 8.79 11.34 1.91
N GLU A 36 7.85 10.42 2.15
CA GLU A 36 8.10 8.97 2.26
C GLU A 36 7.68 8.25 0.98
N PRO A 37 8.58 7.58 0.25
CA PRO A 37 8.24 6.98 -1.04
C PRO A 37 7.49 5.63 -1.00
N PHE A 38 7.54 4.84 0.07
CA PHE A 38 6.98 3.49 0.07
C PHE A 38 5.49 3.45 0.44
N THR A 39 5.07 4.30 1.37
CA THR A 39 3.70 4.54 1.83
C THR A 39 3.34 6.00 1.56
N PRO A 40 3.46 6.50 0.32
CA PRO A 40 3.45 7.92 -0.06
C PRO A 40 2.95 8.91 1.00
N ALA A 41 3.79 9.31 1.94
CA ALA A 41 3.37 10.07 3.13
C ALA A 41 4.17 11.35 3.26
N SER A 42 3.67 12.28 4.08
CA SER A 42 4.36 13.51 4.42
C SER A 42 4.40 13.66 5.93
N TYR A 43 5.59 13.65 6.52
CA TYR A 43 5.75 13.69 7.96
C TYR A 43 6.88 14.63 8.41
N TYR A 44 6.80 15.06 9.66
CA TYR A 44 7.88 15.77 10.32
C TYR A 44 8.84 14.75 10.93
N GLN A 45 10.08 14.70 10.45
CA GLN A 45 11.12 13.92 11.14
C GLN A 45 11.59 14.72 12.36
N ILE A 46 11.14 14.31 13.54
CA ILE A 46 11.37 15.04 14.79
C ILE A 46 12.77 14.75 15.37
N GLY A 47 13.25 13.51 15.24
CA GLY A 47 14.55 13.13 15.75
C GLY A 47 14.94 11.72 15.32
N ARG A 48 16.23 11.42 15.44
CA ARG A 48 16.80 10.09 15.29
C ARG A 48 17.83 9.91 16.39
N VAL A 49 17.80 8.76 17.05
CA VAL A 49 18.78 8.41 18.06
C VAL A 49 19.24 6.98 17.86
N ASP A 50 20.56 6.81 17.88
CA ASP A 50 21.22 5.51 17.82
C ASP A 50 21.86 5.29 19.20
N ILE A 51 21.42 4.29 19.95
CA ILE A 51 21.88 4.03 21.33
C ILE A 51 22.44 2.61 21.42
N THR A 52 23.69 2.49 21.86
CA THR A 52 24.28 1.19 22.18
C THR A 52 23.77 0.72 23.54
N VAL A 53 23.15 -0.45 23.56
CA VAL A 53 22.62 -1.10 24.77
C VAL A 53 23.62 -2.13 25.27
N ASN A 54 24.15 -1.92 26.48
CA ASN A 54 25.24 -2.75 27.04
C ASN A 54 24.75 -3.79 28.06
N ARG A 55 23.45 -3.85 28.35
CA ARG A 55 22.86 -4.81 29.28
C ARG A 55 21.60 -5.41 28.67
N THR A 56 21.47 -6.73 28.79
CA THR A 56 20.23 -7.42 28.44
C THR A 56 19.15 -7.08 29.46
N ALA A 57 18.17 -6.29 29.07
CA ALA A 57 17.04 -5.88 29.90
C ALA A 57 15.91 -5.32 29.02
N THR A 58 14.75 -5.06 29.62
CA THR A 58 13.67 -4.30 28.97
C THR A 58 14.00 -2.82 28.97
N TYR A 59 13.94 -2.17 27.81
CA TYR A 59 14.10 -0.73 27.64
C TYR A 59 12.75 -0.11 27.25
N TYR A 60 12.47 1.08 27.80
CA TYR A 60 11.23 1.81 27.52
C TYR A 60 11.53 3.08 26.73
N ILE A 61 10.74 3.34 25.70
CA ILE A 61 10.79 4.56 24.90
C ILE A 61 9.49 5.31 25.15
N ALA A 62 9.60 6.60 25.46
CA ALA A 62 8.48 7.51 25.57
C ALA A 62 8.73 8.70 24.66
N VAL A 63 7.74 9.06 23.86
CA VAL A 63 7.71 10.31 23.09
C VAL A 63 6.67 11.20 23.72
N PHE A 64 7.03 12.45 23.97
CA PHE A 64 6.16 13.41 24.63
C PHE A 64 6.35 14.80 24.03
N GLU A 65 5.27 15.58 24.04
CA GLU A 65 5.27 17.01 23.81
C GLU A 65 4.44 17.63 24.96
N PRO A 66 5.02 18.51 25.78
CA PRO A 66 4.43 18.90 27.07
C PRO A 66 3.31 19.94 26.98
N ASP A 67 3.12 20.62 25.84
CA ASP A 67 2.33 21.85 25.75
C ASP A 67 1.10 21.72 24.83
N ARG A 68 1.31 21.18 23.63
CA ARG A 68 0.35 21.11 22.52
C ARG A 68 -0.09 19.68 22.19
N GLY A 69 0.70 18.68 22.57
CA GLY A 69 0.45 17.29 22.19
C GLY A 69 0.61 17.07 20.68
N GLY A 70 0.20 15.89 20.21
CA GLY A 70 0.23 15.51 18.80
C GLY A 70 0.32 14.00 18.59
N ASP A 71 0.11 13.59 17.35
CA ASP A 71 0.28 12.20 16.94
C ASP A 71 1.74 11.92 16.58
N PHE A 72 2.31 10.88 17.18
CA PHE A 72 3.71 10.51 17.00
C PHE A 72 3.84 9.11 16.40
N GLY A 73 4.65 8.99 15.35
CA GLY A 73 5.14 7.71 14.85
C GLY A 73 6.53 7.43 15.41
N ILE A 74 6.79 6.17 15.80
CA ILE A 74 8.11 5.72 16.26
C ILE A 74 8.51 4.51 15.42
N ALA A 75 9.67 4.57 14.79
CA ALA A 75 10.34 3.43 14.18
C ALA A 75 11.46 2.96 15.12
N ILE A 76 11.46 1.67 15.49
CA ILE A 76 12.43 1.09 16.43
C ILE A 76 13.23 0.00 15.72
N GLY A 77 14.56 0.06 15.87
CA GLY A 77 15.48 -0.98 15.40
C GLY A 77 16.02 -0.73 13.98
N TYR A 78 17.03 -1.53 13.61
CA TYR A 78 17.64 -1.55 12.28
C TYR A 78 17.34 -2.84 11.50
N LEU A 79 16.81 -3.85 12.19
CA LEU A 79 16.54 -5.16 11.61
C LEU A 79 15.09 -5.21 11.17
N GLU A 80 14.85 -4.99 9.89
CA GLU A 80 13.55 -5.24 9.29
C GLU A 80 13.40 -6.74 9.04
N SER A 81 12.57 -7.42 9.83
CA SER A 81 12.12 -8.77 9.53
C SER A 81 10.66 -8.70 9.11
N PHE A 82 10.37 -9.03 7.85
CA PHE A 82 9.01 -9.18 7.36
C PHE A 82 8.66 -10.65 7.23
N THR A 83 7.69 -11.09 8.00
CA THR A 83 7.03 -12.38 7.77
C THR A 83 6.22 -12.32 6.47
N ALA A 84 5.93 -13.49 5.88
CA ALA A 84 5.07 -13.54 4.69
C ALA A 84 3.65 -12.99 4.96
N GLY A 85 3.15 -13.14 6.20
CA GLY A 85 1.86 -12.59 6.61
C GLY A 85 1.87 -11.07 6.66
N GLU A 86 2.90 -10.47 7.26
CA GLU A 86 3.08 -9.01 7.28
C GLU A 86 3.23 -8.47 5.86
N TRP A 87 4.05 -9.13 5.03
CA TRP A 87 4.21 -8.75 3.63
C TRP A 87 2.85 -8.74 2.90
N LEU A 88 2.04 -9.77 3.08
CA LEU A 88 0.76 -9.89 2.41
C LEU A 88 -0.24 -8.81 2.86
N LEU A 89 -0.16 -8.37 4.11
CA LEU A 89 -1.11 -7.43 4.72
C LEU A 89 -0.74 -5.95 4.56
N ILE A 90 0.44 -5.63 4.00
CA ILE A 90 0.87 -4.26 3.70
C ILE A 90 -0.22 -3.40 3.02
N PRO A 91 -1.00 -3.86 2.01
CA PRO A 91 -2.02 -3.00 1.41
C PRO A 91 -3.07 -2.51 2.42
N PHE A 92 -3.40 -3.31 3.43
CA PHE A 92 -4.35 -2.93 4.48
C PHE A 92 -3.69 -2.04 5.53
N SER A 93 -2.45 -2.35 5.93
CA SER A 93 -1.67 -1.50 6.83
C SER A 93 -1.50 -0.09 6.25
N VAL A 94 -1.28 0.04 4.93
CA VAL A 94 -1.22 1.34 4.26
C VAL A 94 -2.55 2.10 4.36
N ILE A 95 -3.70 1.41 4.23
CA ILE A 95 -5.02 2.03 4.41
C ILE A 95 -5.19 2.51 5.86
N GLU A 96 -4.82 1.67 6.84
CA GLU A 96 -4.88 2.04 8.26
C GLU A 96 -4.01 3.26 8.57
N ILE A 97 -2.80 3.34 8.00
CA ILE A 97 -1.93 4.52 8.09
C ILE A 97 -2.65 5.76 7.57
N ARG A 98 -3.37 5.68 6.43
CA ARG A 98 -4.12 6.85 5.91
C ARG A 98 -5.25 7.30 6.81
N LEU A 99 -5.94 6.35 7.43
CA LEU A 99 -7.00 6.66 8.38
C LEU A 99 -6.42 7.32 9.64
N TRP A 100 -5.27 6.83 10.11
CA TRP A 100 -4.52 7.45 11.21
C TRP A 100 -4.00 8.85 10.86
N GLU A 101 -3.58 9.09 9.62
CA GLU A 101 -3.25 10.42 9.08
C GLU A 101 -4.48 11.36 8.95
N GLY A 102 -5.68 10.88 9.29
CA GLY A 102 -6.92 11.66 9.26
C GLY A 102 -7.62 11.70 7.91
N GLN A 103 -7.20 10.90 6.92
CA GLN A 103 -7.90 10.83 5.64
C GLN A 103 -9.20 10.03 5.78
N PRO A 104 -10.33 10.51 5.23
CA PRO A 104 -11.56 9.72 5.23
C PRO A 104 -11.43 8.51 4.30
N LEU A 105 -11.97 7.36 4.70
CA LEU A 105 -11.92 6.12 3.92
C LEU A 105 -12.42 6.29 2.48
N ALA A 106 -13.44 7.11 2.28
CA ALA A 106 -13.99 7.41 0.95
C ALA A 106 -12.94 8.07 0.04
N LEU A 107 -12.09 8.96 0.55
CA LEU A 107 -11.01 9.57 -0.21
C LEU A 107 -9.97 8.52 -0.56
N VAL A 108 -9.55 7.69 0.41
CA VAL A 108 -8.55 6.63 0.21
C VAL A 108 -9.00 5.65 -0.88
N LEU A 109 -10.25 5.18 -0.83
CA LEU A 109 -10.77 4.19 -1.76
C LEU A 109 -11.37 4.77 -3.04
N ALA A 110 -11.49 6.10 -3.17
CA ALA A 110 -12.13 6.73 -4.34
C ALA A 110 -11.55 6.27 -5.68
N PRO A 111 -10.21 6.21 -5.88
CA PRO A 111 -9.65 5.76 -7.16
C PRO A 111 -9.98 4.30 -7.48
N LEU A 112 -10.04 3.43 -6.47
CA LEU A 112 -10.44 2.04 -6.64
C LEU A 112 -11.92 1.93 -6.99
N ALA A 113 -12.79 2.65 -6.27
CA ALA A 113 -14.23 2.68 -6.53
C ALA A 113 -14.53 3.23 -7.94
N LEU A 114 -13.85 4.31 -8.34
CA LEU A 114 -13.96 4.88 -9.69
C LEU A 114 -13.46 3.90 -10.75
N SER A 115 -12.34 3.23 -10.54
CA SER A 115 -11.83 2.23 -11.47
C SER A 115 -12.83 1.08 -11.66
N LEU A 116 -13.40 0.56 -10.57
CA LEU A 116 -14.39 -0.51 -10.63
C LEU A 116 -15.70 -0.04 -11.30
N GLY A 117 -16.25 1.09 -10.88
CA GLY A 117 -17.52 1.61 -11.38
C GLY A 117 -17.43 2.11 -12.82
N ALA A 118 -16.57 3.10 -13.07
CA ALA A 118 -16.40 3.66 -14.41
C ALA A 118 -15.80 2.64 -15.38
N GLY A 119 -14.83 1.85 -14.94
CA GLY A 119 -14.22 0.79 -15.76
C GLY A 119 -15.24 -0.27 -16.19
N THR A 120 -16.09 -0.73 -15.27
CA THR A 120 -17.17 -1.67 -15.59
C THR A 120 -18.18 -1.05 -16.56
N ALA A 121 -18.57 0.21 -16.34
CA ALA A 121 -19.48 0.92 -17.23
C ALA A 121 -18.89 1.07 -18.65
N THR A 122 -17.61 1.45 -18.76
CA THR A 122 -16.88 1.55 -20.03
C THR A 122 -16.80 0.20 -20.74
N VAL A 123 -16.46 -0.87 -20.01
CA VAL A 123 -16.44 -2.24 -20.52
C VAL A 123 -17.81 -2.66 -21.04
N ALA A 124 -18.89 -2.44 -20.29
CA ALA A 124 -20.24 -2.78 -20.73
C ALA A 124 -20.65 -1.99 -21.98
N TYR A 125 -20.38 -0.69 -22.01
CA TYR A 125 -20.67 0.18 -23.15
C TYR A 125 -19.93 -0.25 -24.43
N LEU A 126 -18.62 -0.48 -24.33
CA LEU A 126 -17.81 -0.93 -25.46
C LEU A 126 -18.18 -2.34 -25.91
N GLY A 127 -18.54 -3.23 -24.97
CA GLY A 127 -19.04 -4.57 -25.25
C GLY A 127 -20.30 -4.54 -26.10
N ARG A 128 -21.27 -3.70 -25.74
CA ARG A 128 -22.51 -3.49 -26.51
C ARG A 128 -22.21 -2.95 -27.91
N ARG A 129 -21.35 -1.93 -28.02
CA ARG A 129 -20.97 -1.34 -29.32
C ARG A 129 -20.28 -2.32 -30.26
N LYS A 130 -19.51 -3.26 -29.71
CA LYS A 130 -18.78 -4.27 -30.49
C LYS A 130 -19.53 -5.59 -30.66
N GLY A 131 -20.81 -5.68 -30.26
CA GLY A 131 -21.60 -6.91 -30.37
C GLY A 131 -21.10 -8.07 -29.49
N ARG A 132 -20.29 -7.78 -28.46
CA ARG A 132 -19.69 -8.78 -27.55
C ARG A 132 -20.53 -9.00 -26.28
N TRP A 133 -21.63 -8.28 -26.15
CA TRP A 133 -22.56 -8.38 -25.03
C TRP A 133 -23.67 -9.41 -25.31
N PRO A 134 -24.12 -10.20 -24.31
CA PRO A 134 -23.59 -10.30 -22.94
C PRO A 134 -22.21 -10.96 -22.91
N PHE A 135 -21.41 -10.69 -21.89
CA PHE A 135 -20.11 -11.36 -21.73
C PHE A 135 -20.27 -12.74 -21.07
N PRO A 136 -19.41 -13.73 -21.40
CA PRO A 136 -19.41 -15.02 -20.72
C PRO A 136 -18.98 -14.86 -19.24
N PRO A 137 -19.41 -15.75 -18.32
CA PRO A 137 -19.07 -15.64 -16.90
C PRO A 137 -17.56 -15.55 -16.63
N ALA A 138 -16.74 -16.23 -17.43
CA ALA A 138 -15.28 -16.22 -17.30
C ALA A 138 -14.62 -14.86 -17.60
N PHE A 139 -15.33 -13.93 -18.24
CA PHE A 139 -14.84 -12.58 -18.51
C PHE A 139 -14.66 -11.78 -17.20
N TRP A 140 -15.61 -11.91 -16.27
CA TRP A 140 -15.72 -11.04 -15.11
C TRP A 140 -14.56 -11.14 -14.11
N PRO A 141 -14.02 -12.32 -13.76
CA PRO A 141 -12.86 -12.40 -12.87
C PRO A 141 -11.63 -11.68 -13.45
N GLY A 142 -11.38 -11.81 -14.76
CA GLY A 142 -10.23 -11.17 -15.41
C GLY A 142 -10.39 -9.66 -15.50
N THR A 143 -11.59 -9.18 -15.84
CA THR A 143 -11.89 -7.74 -15.85
C THR A 143 -11.85 -7.14 -14.44
N ALA A 144 -12.42 -7.82 -13.44
CA ALA A 144 -12.38 -7.36 -12.06
C ALA A 144 -10.93 -7.31 -11.55
N ALA A 145 -10.12 -8.34 -11.80
CA ALA A 145 -8.68 -8.32 -11.50
C ALA A 145 -7.98 -7.11 -12.11
N ALA A 146 -8.23 -6.84 -13.39
CA ALA A 146 -7.66 -5.71 -14.11
C ALA A 146 -8.05 -4.35 -13.49
N LEU A 147 -9.34 -4.15 -13.20
CA LEU A 147 -9.83 -2.90 -12.61
C LEU A 147 -9.33 -2.70 -11.17
N MET A 148 -9.18 -3.77 -10.39
CA MET A 148 -8.60 -3.66 -9.05
C MET A 148 -7.12 -3.25 -9.09
N LEU A 149 -6.35 -3.82 -10.03
CA LEU A 149 -4.95 -3.45 -10.26
C LEU A 149 -4.83 -1.99 -10.70
N VAL A 150 -5.63 -1.56 -11.68
CA VAL A 150 -5.66 -0.15 -12.13
C VAL A 150 -6.07 0.77 -10.99
N GLY A 151 -7.12 0.43 -10.25
CA GLY A 151 -7.61 1.20 -9.12
C GLY A 151 -6.57 1.38 -8.01
N THR A 152 -5.80 0.33 -7.70
CA THR A 152 -4.72 0.40 -6.70
C THR A 152 -3.55 1.28 -7.17
N GLY A 153 -3.18 1.17 -8.45
CA GLY A 153 -2.18 2.07 -9.04
C GLY A 153 -2.64 3.53 -9.04
N ALA A 154 -3.90 3.80 -9.42
CA ALA A 154 -4.48 5.13 -9.36
C ALA A 154 -4.59 5.67 -7.92
N MET A 155 -4.89 4.81 -6.95
CA MET A 155 -4.87 5.14 -5.52
C MET A 155 -3.47 5.58 -5.09
N THR A 156 -2.43 4.86 -5.51
CA THR A 156 -1.04 5.21 -5.22
C THR A 156 -0.66 6.56 -5.84
N VAL A 157 -1.07 6.84 -7.08
CA VAL A 157 -0.85 8.15 -7.74
C VAL A 157 -1.55 9.29 -6.99
N MET A 158 -2.79 9.08 -6.56
CA MET A 158 -3.52 10.10 -5.80
C MET A 158 -2.84 10.37 -4.46
N GLN A 159 -2.48 9.33 -3.71
CA GLN A 159 -1.78 9.46 -2.43
C GLN A 159 -0.40 10.12 -2.59
N MET A 160 0.31 9.80 -3.67
CA MET A 160 1.53 10.51 -4.06
C MET A 160 1.28 12.01 -4.24
N GLY A 161 0.22 12.40 -4.95
CA GLY A 161 -0.14 13.81 -5.15
C GLY A 161 -0.43 14.53 -3.84
N ILE A 162 -1.18 13.91 -2.93
CA ILE A 162 -1.49 14.44 -1.60
C ILE A 162 -0.20 14.65 -0.79
N ALA A 163 0.65 13.63 -0.71
CA ALA A 163 1.88 13.69 0.06
C ALA A 163 2.92 14.67 -0.54
N LEU A 164 3.04 14.74 -1.87
CA LEU A 164 3.92 15.73 -2.52
C LEU A 164 3.44 17.16 -2.30
N ALA A 165 2.12 17.41 -2.34
CA ALA A 165 1.56 18.74 -2.06
C ALA A 165 1.80 19.19 -0.61
N ALA A 166 1.95 18.26 0.32
CA ALA A 166 2.30 18.56 1.70
C ALA A 166 3.83 18.68 1.93
N SER A 167 4.66 17.98 1.15
CA SER A 167 6.10 17.89 1.41
C SER A 167 6.88 19.10 0.92
N GLU A 168 7.88 19.53 1.69
CA GLU A 168 8.79 20.61 1.30
C GLU A 168 9.97 20.09 0.46
N ASN A 169 10.32 18.82 0.64
CA ASN A 169 11.31 18.12 -0.17
C ASN A 169 10.67 16.93 -0.89
N PRO A 170 10.43 17.00 -2.21
CA PRO A 170 9.79 15.92 -2.98
C PRO A 170 10.76 14.78 -3.35
N ALA A 171 11.98 14.77 -2.81
CA ALA A 171 12.93 13.69 -3.02
C ALA A 171 12.29 12.33 -2.67
N GLY A 172 12.24 11.42 -3.64
CA GLY A 172 11.61 10.10 -3.50
C GLY A 172 10.35 9.90 -4.34
N GLY A 173 9.69 10.95 -4.85
CA GLY A 173 8.46 10.82 -5.64
C GLY A 173 8.59 9.90 -6.88
N ALA A 174 9.79 9.82 -7.48
CA ALA A 174 10.06 8.92 -8.60
C ALA A 174 9.96 7.42 -8.22
N VAL A 175 10.33 7.07 -6.99
CA VAL A 175 10.21 5.69 -6.47
C VAL A 175 8.73 5.32 -6.37
N THR A 176 7.92 6.20 -5.79
CA THR A 176 6.46 6.02 -5.74
C THR A 176 5.83 5.87 -7.11
N ALA A 177 6.25 6.73 -8.07
CA ALA A 177 5.73 6.67 -9.43
C ALA A 177 6.03 5.31 -10.09
N LEU A 178 7.21 4.72 -9.83
CA LEU A 178 7.54 3.37 -10.28
C LEU A 178 6.61 2.31 -9.65
N PHE A 179 6.39 2.37 -8.33
CA PHE A 179 5.47 1.47 -7.64
C PHE A 179 4.02 1.61 -8.12
N ALA A 180 3.58 2.81 -8.50
CA ALA A 180 2.27 3.04 -9.09
C ALA A 180 2.16 2.52 -10.53
N ALA A 181 3.23 2.63 -11.32
CA ALA A 181 3.26 2.22 -12.72
C ALA A 181 3.09 0.70 -12.90
N ILE A 182 3.63 -0.11 -11.98
CA ILE A 182 3.56 -1.58 -12.04
C ILE A 182 2.10 -2.10 -12.03
N PRO A 183 1.27 -1.82 -11.01
CA PRO A 183 -0.12 -2.28 -10.99
C PRO A 183 -0.96 -1.67 -12.12
N LEU A 184 -0.66 -0.44 -12.57
CA LEU A 184 -1.30 0.13 -13.77
C LEU A 184 -0.99 -0.69 -15.03
N ALA A 185 0.28 -1.04 -15.24
CA ALA A 185 0.72 -1.84 -16.38
C ALA A 185 0.16 -3.27 -16.32
N LEU A 186 0.21 -3.91 -15.14
CA LEU A 186 -0.37 -5.23 -14.91
C LEU A 186 -1.89 -5.22 -15.14
N GLY A 187 -2.60 -4.20 -14.65
CA GLY A 187 -4.03 -4.05 -14.86
C GLY A 187 -4.39 -3.86 -16.35
N ALA A 188 -3.64 -3.03 -17.08
CA ALA A 188 -3.82 -2.88 -18.52
C ALA A 188 -3.55 -4.19 -19.27
N TRP A 189 -2.53 -4.95 -18.86
CA TRP A 189 -2.21 -6.25 -19.46
C TRP A 189 -3.30 -7.29 -19.16
N ALA A 190 -3.77 -7.36 -17.92
CA ALA A 190 -4.88 -8.22 -17.49
C ALA A 190 -6.16 -7.93 -18.28
N LEU A 191 -6.48 -6.64 -18.49
CA LEU A 191 -7.66 -6.25 -19.27
C LEU A 191 -7.53 -6.70 -20.73
N ARG A 192 -6.34 -6.57 -21.32
CA ARG A 192 -6.07 -7.06 -22.68
C ARG A 192 -6.22 -8.58 -22.78
N LEU A 193 -5.76 -9.34 -21.78
CA LEU A 193 -5.93 -10.79 -21.75
C LEU A 193 -7.41 -11.19 -21.62
N ALA A 194 -8.14 -10.57 -20.70
CA ALA A 194 -9.57 -10.84 -20.50
C ALA A 194 -10.42 -10.47 -21.72
N TRP A 195 -10.05 -9.41 -22.44
CA TRP A 195 -10.76 -8.94 -23.63
C TRP A 195 -10.26 -9.55 -24.95
N GLY A 196 -9.04 -10.08 -24.97
CA GLY A 196 -8.34 -10.50 -26.18
C GLY A 196 -8.86 -11.80 -26.81
N GLY A 197 -9.72 -12.54 -26.11
CA GLY A 197 -10.28 -13.79 -26.63
C GLY A 197 -9.30 -14.97 -26.60
N GLU A 198 -8.05 -14.75 -26.19
CA GLU A 198 -7.04 -15.78 -26.03
C GLU A 198 -7.23 -16.49 -24.68
N HIS A 199 -7.56 -17.78 -24.72
CA HIS A 199 -7.82 -18.59 -23.50
C HIS A 199 -6.96 -19.86 -23.42
N GLY A 200 -6.00 -20.00 -24.35
CA GLY A 200 -5.06 -21.11 -24.40
C GLY A 200 -4.08 -21.10 -23.22
N ARG A 201 -3.25 -22.15 -23.12
CA ARG A 201 -2.27 -22.32 -22.03
C ARG A 201 -1.39 -21.08 -21.82
N GLY A 202 -0.95 -20.44 -22.90
CA GLY A 202 -0.12 -19.23 -22.84
C GLY A 202 -0.84 -18.00 -22.26
N ALA A 203 -2.14 -17.82 -22.52
CA ALA A 203 -2.91 -16.71 -21.93
C ALA A 203 -3.15 -16.93 -20.42
N ARG A 204 -3.41 -18.19 -20.04
CA ARG A 204 -3.56 -18.58 -18.63
C ARG A 204 -2.27 -18.37 -17.85
N LEU A 205 -1.13 -18.77 -18.41
CA LEU A 205 0.18 -18.55 -17.78
C LEU A 205 0.46 -17.05 -17.59
N ARG A 206 0.17 -16.22 -18.60
CA ARG A 206 0.32 -14.76 -18.49
C ARG A 206 -0.61 -14.15 -17.43
N MET A 207 -1.85 -14.62 -17.31
CA MET A 207 -2.74 -14.15 -16.24
C MET A 207 -2.29 -14.63 -14.85
N ALA A 208 -1.76 -15.85 -14.74
CA ALA A 208 -1.14 -16.31 -13.49
C ALA A 208 0.08 -15.45 -13.11
N MET A 209 0.88 -15.03 -14.09
CA MET A 209 1.98 -14.07 -13.87
C MET A 209 1.44 -12.72 -13.40
N VAL A 210 0.35 -12.20 -13.98
CA VAL A 210 -0.33 -10.99 -13.48
C VAL A 210 -0.72 -11.16 -12.00
N GLY A 211 -1.28 -12.31 -11.62
CA GLY A 211 -1.59 -12.61 -10.22
C GLY A 211 -0.36 -12.62 -9.32
N ALA A 212 0.70 -13.33 -9.73
CA ALA A 212 1.93 -13.43 -8.95
C ALA A 212 2.60 -12.05 -8.75
N PHE A 213 2.78 -11.28 -9.83
CA PHE A 213 3.36 -9.93 -9.74
C PHE A 213 2.43 -8.97 -9.00
N GLY A 214 1.11 -9.09 -9.18
CA GLY A 214 0.14 -8.30 -8.43
C GLY A 214 0.25 -8.52 -6.92
N LEU A 215 0.48 -9.76 -6.45
CA LEU A 215 0.76 -10.04 -5.03
C LEU A 215 2.08 -9.44 -4.56
N VAL A 216 3.16 -9.61 -5.34
CA VAL A 216 4.49 -9.10 -4.99
C VAL A 216 4.49 -7.58 -4.85
N PHE A 217 3.75 -6.87 -5.70
CA PHE A 217 3.68 -5.41 -5.71
C PHE A 217 2.40 -4.85 -5.08
N TRP A 218 1.68 -5.66 -4.28
CA TRP A 218 0.47 -5.23 -3.55
C TRP A 218 -0.65 -4.64 -4.42
N GLY A 219 -0.61 -4.89 -5.72
CA GLY A 219 -1.61 -4.41 -6.66
C GLY A 219 -2.93 -5.16 -6.47
N GLY A 220 -4.04 -4.42 -6.43
CA GLY A 220 -5.38 -5.00 -6.37
C GLY A 220 -5.81 -5.49 -4.99
N LEU A 221 -5.16 -5.04 -3.90
CA LEU A 221 -5.50 -5.38 -2.51
C LEU A 221 -5.66 -6.89 -2.26
N ILE A 222 -4.76 -7.72 -2.81
CA ILE A 222 -4.81 -9.21 -2.81
C ILE A 222 -5.96 -9.79 -3.65
N ILE A 223 -7.14 -9.19 -3.60
CA ILE A 223 -8.35 -9.66 -4.28
C ILE A 223 -8.15 -9.65 -5.80
N GLY A 224 -7.56 -8.60 -6.36
CA GLY A 224 -7.24 -8.51 -7.79
C GLY A 224 -6.35 -9.69 -8.26
N PRO A 225 -5.21 -9.94 -7.59
CA PRO A 225 -4.39 -11.11 -7.83
C PRO A 225 -5.12 -12.46 -7.69
N ALA A 226 -5.94 -12.62 -6.64
CA ALA A 226 -6.75 -13.82 -6.45
C ALA A 226 -7.70 -14.05 -7.64
N LEU A 227 -8.35 -12.99 -8.12
CA LEU A 227 -9.22 -13.04 -9.29
C LEU A 227 -8.46 -13.35 -10.58
N ALA A 228 -7.22 -12.89 -10.72
CA ALA A 228 -6.34 -13.25 -11.84
C ALA A 228 -6.01 -14.75 -11.83
N PHE A 229 -5.70 -15.32 -10.66
CA PHE A 229 -5.49 -16.77 -10.52
C PHE A 229 -6.76 -17.56 -10.81
N VAL A 230 -7.92 -17.10 -10.33
CA VAL A 230 -9.22 -17.70 -10.66
C VAL A 230 -9.41 -17.72 -12.17
N TRP A 231 -9.22 -16.60 -12.86
CA TRP A 231 -9.33 -16.52 -14.31
C TRP A 231 -8.39 -17.50 -15.02
N ALA A 232 -7.14 -17.60 -14.57
CA ALA A 232 -6.15 -18.51 -15.15
C ALA A 232 -6.53 -20.00 -14.99
N ALA A 233 -7.22 -20.34 -13.89
CA ALA A 233 -7.64 -21.70 -13.57
C ALA A 233 -8.95 -22.12 -14.24
N LEU A 234 -9.77 -21.18 -14.74
CA LEU A 234 -11.08 -21.51 -15.32
C LEU A 234 -10.97 -22.50 -16.49
N PRO A 235 -11.91 -23.47 -16.63
CA PRO A 235 -11.86 -24.43 -17.72
C PRO A 235 -12.21 -23.78 -19.07
N GLY A 236 -11.66 -24.29 -20.18
CA GLY A 236 -11.85 -23.68 -21.52
C GLY A 236 -13.32 -23.45 -21.91
N ARG A 237 -14.19 -24.36 -21.48
CA ARG A 237 -15.65 -24.34 -21.75
C ARG A 237 -16.39 -23.10 -21.23
N VAL A 238 -15.92 -22.45 -20.15
CA VAL A 238 -16.62 -21.26 -19.59
C VAL A 238 -16.26 -19.95 -20.28
N PHE A 239 -15.25 -19.95 -21.15
CA PHE A 239 -14.92 -18.79 -21.96
C PHE A 239 -15.86 -18.59 -23.16
N GLY A 240 -16.72 -19.59 -23.44
CA GLY A 240 -17.66 -19.59 -24.55
C GLY A 240 -16.99 -19.57 -25.93
N ARG A 241 -17.73 -19.94 -26.99
CA ARG A 241 -17.28 -19.73 -28.37
C ARG A 241 -17.49 -18.26 -28.76
N TYR A 242 -16.79 -17.33 -28.11
CA TYR A 242 -16.95 -15.89 -28.36
C TYR A 242 -16.04 -15.34 -29.47
N HIS A 243 -15.24 -16.19 -30.14
CA HIS A 243 -14.18 -15.76 -31.05
C HIS A 243 -13.98 -16.62 -32.31
N GLU A 244 -14.96 -17.41 -32.71
CA GLU A 244 -14.99 -17.99 -34.06
C GLU A 244 -15.69 -17.00 -35.01
N SER A 245 -14.99 -15.92 -35.38
CA SER A 245 -15.34 -15.07 -36.54
C SER A 245 -14.10 -14.34 -37.05
#